data_AF-A0A2E8DDM2-F1
#
_entry.id   AF-A0A2E8DDM2-F1
#
_cell.length_a   1.000
_cell.length_b   1.000
_cell.length_c   1.000
_cell.angle_alpha   90.00
_cell.angle_beta   90.00
_cell.angle_gamma   90.00
#
_symmetry.space_group_name_H-M   'P 1'
#
loop_
_entity.id
_entity.type
_entity.pdbx_description
1 polymer ?
#
loop_
_entity_poly.entity_id
_entity_poly.type
_entity_poly.pdbx_seq_one_letter_code
_entity_poly.pdbx_strand_id
1 'polypeptide(L)'
;MDPMNERPLPLAPDYRNACVTHLVPALLEGTEEPEWIPAAVLESDSVVLVVLDGLGWNQLGPRKGIAPTLAEMEGGSITTVAPSTTAAALTSISTGRPPR
;
A
#
# COMPACT_ATOMS: atom_id res chain seq x y z
N MET A 1 -2.03 8.34 36.31
CA MET A 1 -1.32 7.93 35.09
C MET A 1 -2.31 8.14 33.97
N ASP A 2 -2.13 9.17 33.15
CA ASP A 2 -3.10 9.55 32.12
C ASP A 2 -2.95 8.60 30.91
N PRO A 3 -3.97 7.78 30.57
CA PRO A 3 -3.90 6.85 29.46
C PRO A 3 -3.94 7.52 28.07
N MET A 4 -3.91 8.87 27.98
CA MET A 4 -4.13 9.61 26.75
C MET A 4 -2.87 10.13 26.02
N ASN A 5 -1.65 9.67 26.35
CA ASN A 5 -0.44 10.22 25.72
C ASN A 5 0.57 9.18 25.19
N GLU A 6 0.09 8.04 24.67
CA GLU A 6 0.93 7.18 23.85
C GLU A 6 0.75 7.56 22.38
N ARG A 7 1.61 8.44 21.87
CA ARG A 7 1.70 8.63 20.41
C ARG A 7 2.24 7.33 19.81
N PRO A 8 1.55 6.71 18.85
CA PRO A 8 2.06 5.51 18.21
C PRO A 8 3.43 5.83 17.58
N LEU A 9 4.38 4.91 17.77
CA LEU A 9 5.68 5.01 17.12
C LEU A 9 5.48 5.03 15.59
N PRO A 10 6.30 5.78 14.84
CA PRO A 10 6.27 5.72 13.39
C PRO A 10 6.40 4.27 12.91
N LEU A 11 5.50 3.85 12.03
CA LEU A 11 5.58 2.54 11.39
C LEU A 11 6.72 2.55 10.38
N ALA A 12 7.69 1.66 10.54
CA ALA A 12 8.76 1.47 9.57
C ALA A 12 8.19 0.82 8.29
N PRO A 13 8.70 1.19 7.09
CA PRO A 13 8.38 0.48 5.85
C PRO A 13 8.74 -1.01 5.95
N ASP A 14 7.82 -1.87 5.54
CA ASP A 14 8.06 -3.31 5.45
C ASP A 14 8.64 -3.67 4.07
N TYR A 15 9.88 -3.27 3.82
CA TYR A 15 10.61 -3.53 2.56
C TYR A 15 10.87 -5.03 2.27
N ARG A 16 10.34 -5.94 3.10
CA ARG A 16 10.49 -7.39 2.93
C ARG A 16 9.19 -8.08 2.53
N ASN A 17 8.06 -7.39 2.64
CA ASN A 17 6.74 -7.98 2.39
C ASN A 17 5.76 -6.91 1.87
N ALA A 18 4.74 -6.54 2.64
CA ALA A 18 3.66 -5.67 2.20
C ALA A 18 4.11 -4.20 2.14
N CYS A 19 4.75 -3.81 1.03
CA CYS A 19 5.20 -2.46 0.75
C CYS A 19 4.92 -2.05 -0.69
N VAL A 20 4.68 -0.75 -0.92
CA VAL A 20 4.48 -0.19 -2.27
C VAL A 20 5.63 -0.47 -3.25
N THR A 21 6.82 -0.80 -2.76
CA THR A 21 7.98 -1.22 -3.58
C THR A 21 7.75 -2.54 -4.29
N HIS A 22 6.85 -3.39 -3.81
CA HIS A 22 6.58 -4.71 -4.40
C HIS A 22 5.41 -4.69 -5.40
N LEU A 23 4.66 -3.59 -5.53
CA LEU A 23 3.49 -3.51 -6.41
C LEU A 23 3.85 -3.75 -7.88
N VAL A 24 4.65 -2.87 -8.48
CA VAL A 24 4.97 -2.98 -9.91
C VAL A 24 5.81 -4.23 -10.23
N PRO A 25 6.82 -4.61 -9.42
CA PRO A 25 7.54 -5.87 -9.64
C PRO A 25 6.60 -7.09 -9.68
N ALA A 26 5.68 -7.22 -8.72
CA ALA A 26 4.72 -8.33 -8.71
C ALA A 26 3.78 -8.29 -9.93
N LEU A 27 3.32 -7.11 -10.34
CA LEU A 27 2.36 -6.95 -11.44
C LEU A 27 2.95 -7.10 -12.84
N LEU A 28 4.23 -6.74 -13.05
CA LEU A 28 4.84 -6.75 -14.39
C LEU A 28 5.81 -7.90 -14.61
N GLU A 29 6.55 -8.29 -13.58
CA GLU A 29 7.62 -9.28 -13.73
C GLU A 29 7.11 -10.69 -13.42
N GLY A 30 6.02 -10.82 -12.65
CA GLY A 30 5.47 -12.11 -12.22
C GLY A 30 6.49 -12.95 -11.41
N THR A 31 7.55 -12.32 -10.92
CA THR A 31 8.65 -12.98 -10.19
C THR A 31 8.30 -13.24 -8.74
N GLU A 32 7.25 -12.59 -8.24
CA GLU A 32 6.77 -12.71 -6.86
C GLU A 32 5.26 -12.95 -6.89
N GLU A 33 4.79 -13.92 -6.09
CA GLU A 33 3.37 -14.17 -5.81
C GLU A 33 3.06 -13.82 -4.35
N PRO A 34 3.02 -12.53 -4.00
CA PRO A 34 2.80 -12.12 -2.62
C PRO A 34 1.37 -12.45 -2.17
N GLU A 35 1.23 -13.07 -0.99
CA GLU A 35 -0.08 -13.45 -0.41
C GLU A 35 -1.03 -12.26 -0.19
N TRP A 36 -0.51 -11.04 -0.09
CA TRP A 36 -1.30 -9.82 0.14
C TRP A 36 -1.87 -9.20 -1.15
N ILE A 37 -1.47 -9.68 -2.33
CA ILE A 37 -2.11 -9.32 -3.61
C ILE A 37 -3.15 -10.41 -3.92
N PRO A 38 -4.42 -10.05 -4.18
CA PRO A 38 -5.44 -11.03 -4.56
C PRO A 38 -5.04 -11.81 -5.81
N ALA A 39 -5.25 -13.13 -5.80
CA ALA A 39 -4.92 -14.01 -6.93
C ALA A 39 -5.55 -13.52 -8.25
N ALA A 40 -6.78 -13.00 -8.20
CA ALA A 40 -7.46 -12.44 -9.36
C ALA A 40 -6.67 -11.30 -10.05
N VAL A 41 -5.87 -10.55 -9.30
CA VAL A 41 -4.99 -9.50 -9.86
C VAL A 41 -3.75 -10.11 -10.52
N LEU A 42 -3.13 -11.12 -9.89
CA LEU A 42 -1.93 -11.79 -10.42
C LEU A 42 -2.24 -12.62 -11.67
N GLU A 43 -3.45 -13.19 -11.76
CA GLU A 43 -3.93 -13.98 -12.89
C GLU A 43 -4.50 -13.14 -14.04
N SER A 44 -4.58 -11.81 -13.88
CA SER A 44 -5.16 -10.92 -14.89
C SER A 44 -4.20 -10.67 -16.06
N ASP A 45 -4.70 -10.77 -17.30
CA ASP A 45 -3.94 -10.43 -18.51
C ASP A 45 -3.56 -8.93 -18.59
N SER A 46 -4.26 -8.07 -17.85
CA SER A 46 -4.06 -6.62 -17.85
C SER A 46 -4.48 -6.02 -16.52
N VAL A 47 -3.63 -5.17 -15.96
CA VAL A 47 -3.85 -4.50 -14.68
C VAL A 47 -3.75 -2.98 -14.83
N VAL A 48 -4.72 -2.27 -14.24
CA VAL A 48 -4.68 -0.81 -14.12
C VAL A 48 -4.40 -0.46 -12.66
N LEU A 49 -3.23 0.12 -12.41
CA LEU A 49 -2.86 0.62 -11.08
C LEU A 49 -3.33 2.07 -10.89
N VAL A 50 -4.32 2.28 -10.03
CA VAL A 50 -4.84 3.60 -9.65
C VAL A 50 -4.28 4.01 -8.29
N VAL A 51 -3.51 5.10 -8.24
CA VAL A 51 -2.95 5.64 -6.99
C VAL A 51 -3.77 6.85 -6.54
N LEU A 52 -4.35 6.76 -5.34
CA LEU A 52 -5.06 7.86 -4.68
C LEU A 52 -4.12 8.50 -3.66
N ASP A 53 -3.58 9.67 -3.97
CA ASP A 53 -2.64 10.36 -3.08
C ASP A 53 -3.33 10.83 -1.79
N GLY A 54 -2.61 10.73 -0.67
CA GLY A 54 -3.09 11.18 0.63
C GLY A 54 -4.20 10.35 1.30
N LEU A 55 -4.63 9.22 0.72
CA LEU A 55 -5.64 8.32 1.31
C LEU A 55 -5.00 7.09 1.99
N GLY A 56 -4.91 7.11 3.32
CA GLY A 56 -4.36 6.00 4.10
C GLY A 56 -5.41 5.00 4.63
N TRP A 57 -4.98 3.77 4.96
CA TRP A 57 -5.84 2.70 5.49
C TRP A 57 -6.66 3.13 6.73
N ASN A 58 -5.98 3.74 7.70
CA ASN A 58 -6.61 4.23 8.93
C ASN A 58 -7.59 5.40 8.69
N GLN A 59 -7.53 6.05 7.53
CA GLN A 59 -8.50 7.06 7.12
C GLN A 59 -9.72 6.44 6.44
N LEU A 60 -9.54 5.39 5.63
CA LEU A 60 -10.63 4.71 4.92
C LEU A 60 -11.52 3.91 5.87
N GLY A 61 -10.96 3.21 6.86
CA GLY A 61 -11.70 2.35 7.79
C GLY A 61 -12.92 3.02 8.44
N PRO A 62 -12.78 4.18 9.11
CA PRO A 62 -13.91 4.92 9.68
C PRO A 62 -14.87 5.55 8.66
N ARG A 63 -14.49 5.60 7.37
CA ARG A 63 -15.20 6.34 6.30
C ARG A 63 -15.79 5.42 5.23
N LYS A 64 -15.90 4.12 5.48
CA LYS A 64 -16.46 3.15 4.52
C LYS A 64 -17.82 3.56 3.95
N GLY A 65 -18.69 4.17 4.77
CA GLY A 65 -20.03 4.61 4.34
C GLY A 65 -20.06 5.69 3.26
N ILE A 66 -18.98 6.46 3.07
CA ILE A 66 -18.87 7.48 2.00
C ILE A 66 -17.98 7.01 0.84
N ALA A 67 -17.37 5.83 0.95
CA ALA A 67 -16.53 5.23 -0.07
C ALA A 67 -16.88 3.73 -0.27
N PRO A 68 -18.15 3.39 -0.56
CA PRO A 68 -18.62 2.00 -0.58
C PRO A 68 -17.86 1.16 -1.62
N THR A 69 -17.61 1.70 -2.81
CA THR A 69 -16.84 1.01 -3.86
C THR A 69 -15.43 0.65 -3.42
N LEU A 70 -14.73 1.54 -2.70
CA LEU A 70 -13.38 1.23 -2.17
C LEU A 70 -13.44 0.28 -0.97
N ALA A 71 -14.51 0.33 -0.18
CA ALA A 71 -14.68 -0.48 1.01
C ALA A 71 -15.04 -1.95 0.71
N GLU A 72 -15.63 -2.20 -0.46
CA GLU A 72 -16.00 -3.53 -0.95
C GLU A 72 -14.85 -4.24 -1.69
N MET A 73 -13.80 -3.51 -2.06
CA MET A 73 -12.62 -4.11 -2.71
C MET A 73 -11.88 -5.06 -1.78
N GLU A 74 -11.39 -6.17 -2.33
CA GLU A 74 -10.54 -7.12 -1.62
C GLU A 74 -9.13 -6.52 -1.43
N GLY A 75 -8.59 -6.67 -0.21
CA GLY A 75 -7.23 -6.25 0.12
C GLY A 75 -7.06 -5.79 1.56
N GLY A 76 -5.85 -5.35 1.89
CA GLY A 76 -5.48 -4.88 3.21
C GLY A 76 -4.50 -3.71 3.17
N SER A 77 -4.06 -3.25 4.35
CA SER A 77 -3.06 -2.20 4.45
C SER A 77 -1.68 -2.70 4.01
N ILE A 78 -1.00 -1.93 3.17
CA ILE A 78 0.43 -2.08 2.89
C ILE A 78 1.19 -0.84 3.40
N THR A 79 2.50 -0.98 3.59
CA THR A 79 3.35 0.13 4.01
C THR A 79 3.84 0.96 2.83
N THR A 80 4.02 2.27 3.06
CA THR A 80 4.74 3.14 2.12
C THR A 80 6.23 3.18 2.46
N VAL A 81 7.01 3.96 1.73
CA VAL A 81 8.45 4.16 1.96
C VAL A 81 8.72 5.30 2.94
N ALA A 82 9.97 5.40 3.40
CA ALA A 82 10.46 6.52 4.20
C ALA A 82 11.41 7.40 3.36
N PRO A 83 11.24 8.73 3.35
CA PRO A 83 10.14 9.49 3.97
C PRO A 83 8.82 9.28 3.22
N SER A 84 7.69 9.35 3.95
CA SER A 84 6.34 9.16 3.40
C SER A 84 5.86 10.41 2.63
N THR A 85 6.47 10.66 1.47
CA THR A 85 6.15 11.78 0.58
C THR A 85 5.64 11.27 -0.76
N THR A 86 4.79 12.03 -1.45
CA THR A 86 4.28 11.67 -2.78
C THR A 86 5.41 11.35 -3.76
N ALA A 87 6.46 12.17 -3.80
CA ALA A 87 7.59 11.96 -4.71
C ALA A 87 8.35 10.64 -4.41
N ALA A 88 8.64 10.37 -3.13
CA ALA A 88 9.31 9.13 -2.74
C ALA A 88 8.43 7.91 -3.03
N ALA A 89 7.14 7.97 -2.69
CA ALA A 89 6.20 6.86 -2.89
C ALA A 89 5.99 6.55 -4.37
N LEU A 90 5.69 7.54 -5.21
CA LEU A 90 5.48 7.31 -6.65
C LEU A 90 6.75 6.82 -7.37
N THR A 91 7.92 7.35 -6.99
CA THR A 91 9.20 6.84 -7.51
C THR A 91 9.41 5.38 -7.08
N SER A 92 9.09 5.04 -5.85
CA SER A 92 9.26 3.67 -5.35
C SER A 92 8.26 2.70 -5.97
N ILE A 93 7.01 3.12 -6.19
CA ILE A 93 5.99 2.34 -6.92
C ILE A 93 6.48 2.05 -8.33
N SER A 94 6.93 3.08 -9.07
CA SER A 94 7.33 2.92 -10.47
C SER A 94 8.64 2.15 -10.68
N THR A 95 9.56 2.18 -9.70
CA THR A 95 10.89 1.56 -9.83
C THR A 95 11.05 0.27 -9.05
N GLY A 96 10.11 -0.04 -8.16
CA GLY A 96 10.20 -1.15 -7.22
C GLY A 96 11.34 -1.03 -6.19
N ARG A 97 11.86 0.18 -5.94
CA ARG A 97 13.05 0.38 -5.11
C ARG A 97 12.81 1.38 -3.97
N PRO A 98 13.41 1.15 -2.79
CA PRO A 98 13.35 2.13 -1.71
C PRO A 98 14.14 3.41 -2.07
N PRO A 99 13.77 4.58 -1.51
CA PRO A 99 14.57 5.80 -1.60
C PRO A 99 16.00 5.60 -1.07
N ARG A 100 16.96 6.34 -1.66
CA ARG A 100 18.37 6.38 -1.20
C ARG A 100 18.61 7.49 -0.20
#